data_AF-A0A2T4LP36-F1
#
_entry.id   AF-A0A2T4LP36-F1
#
_cell.length_a   1.000
_cell.length_b   1.000
_cell.length_c   1.000
_cell.angle_alpha   90.00
_cell.angle_beta   90.00
_cell.angle_gamma   90.00
#
_symmetry.space_group_name_H-M   'P 1'
#
loop_
_entity.id
_entity.type
_entity.pdbx_description
1 polymer ?
#
loop_
_entity_poly.entity_id
_entity_poly.type
_entity_poly.pdbx_seq_one_letter_code
_entity_poly.pdbx_strand_id
1 'polypeptide(L)' 'MENSIFWSKKFIPVYFIVAFLSFALFKFYIQTDNYSVYILIILVFGLGIASCIYNFKKDNNQHSN' A
#
# COMPACT_ATOMS: atom_id res chain seq x y z
N MET A 1 -0.66 -5.74 -18.32
CA MET A 1 -0.51 -4.40 -17.72
C MET A 1 0.95 -4.16 -17.37
N GLU A 2 1.84 -4.07 -18.36
CA GLU A 2 3.29 -4.01 -18.11
C GLU A 2 3.77 -2.64 -17.63
N ASN A 3 2.94 -1.59 -17.77
CA ASN A 3 3.30 -0.20 -17.48
C ASN A 3 2.48 0.43 -16.34
N SER A 4 1.79 -0.35 -15.52
CA SER A 4 0.97 0.23 -14.44
C SER A 4 1.85 0.63 -13.26
N ILE A 5 1.94 1.95 -13.02
CA ILE A 5 2.67 2.56 -11.90
C ILE A 5 2.21 1.98 -10.55
N PHE A 6 0.91 1.69 -10.43
CA PHE A 6 0.31 1.14 -9.20
C PHE A 6 0.88 -0.23 -8.79
N TRP A 7 1.27 -1.05 -9.77
CA TRP A 7 1.80 -2.40 -9.53
C TRP A 7 3.32 -2.48 -9.67
N SER A 8 3.99 -1.34 -9.81
CA SER A 8 5.45 -1.29 -9.87
C SER A 8 6.05 -1.63 -8.50
N LYS A 9 7.06 -2.51 -8.47
CA LYS A 9 7.79 -2.83 -7.23
C LYS A 9 8.35 -1.60 -6.52
N LYS A 10 8.74 -0.58 -7.29
CA LYS A 10 9.25 0.69 -6.75
C LYS A 10 8.20 1.47 -5.96
N PHE A 11 6.91 1.26 -6.25
CA PHE A 11 5.80 1.95 -5.60
C PHE A 11 5.29 1.23 -4.34
N ILE A 12 5.66 -0.04 -4.14
CA ILE A 12 5.34 -0.81 -2.92
C ILE A 12 5.68 -0.05 -1.63
N PRO A 13 6.91 0.44 -1.41
CA PRO A 13 7.25 1.16 -0.18
C PRO A 13 6.43 2.45 0.00
N VAL A 14 6.00 3.08 -1.09
CA VAL A 14 5.23 4.33 -1.05
C VAL A 14 3.88 4.10 -0.36
N TYR A 15 3.21 2.98 -0.61
CA TYR A 15 1.93 2.67 0.04
C TYR A 15 2.07 2.60 1.57
N PHE A 16 3.12 1.94 2.07
CA PHE A 16 3.34 1.82 3.52
C PHE A 16 3.73 3.15 4.16
N ILE A 17 4.55 3.95 3.46
CA ILE A 17 4.91 5.30 3.93
C ILE A 17 3.67 6.18 4.01
N VAL A 18 2.83 6.20 2.96
CA VAL A 18 1.60 7.00 2.94
C VAL A 18 0.61 6.55 4.00
N ALA A 19 0.43 5.24 4.20
CA ALA A 19 -0.42 4.71 5.26
C ALA A 19 0.08 5.13 6.66
N PHE A 20 1.39 5.04 6.90
CA PHE A 20 1.99 5.45 8.17
C PHE A 20 1.91 6.96 8.40
N LEU A 21 2.23 7.78 7.40
CA LEU A 21 2.11 9.24 7.48
C LEU A 21 0.66 9.66 7.74
N SER A 22 -0.29 9.03 7.05
CA SER A 22 -1.72 9.31 7.25
C SER A 22 -2.14 8.96 8.68
N PHE A 23 -1.77 7.78 9.17
CA PHE A 23 -2.01 7.37 10.55
C PHE A 23 -1.41 8.37 11.55
N ALA A 24 -0.15 8.75 11.36
CA ALA A 24 0.55 9.67 12.24
C ALA A 24 -0.11 11.07 12.24
N LEU A 25 -0.48 11.58 11.07
CA LEU A 25 -1.17 12.85 10.92
C LEU A 25 -2.51 12.83 11.68
N PHE A 26 -3.34 11.83 11.44
CA PHE A 26 -4.65 11.79 12.07
C PHE A 26 -4.59 11.52 13.58
N LYS A 27 -3.70 10.64 14.03
CA LYS A 27 -3.63 10.26 15.44
C LYS A 27 -2.86 11.25 16.30
N PHE A 28 -1.74 11.78 15.83
CA PHE A 28 -0.88 12.68 16.63
C PHE A 28 -1.15 14.17 16.37
N TYR A 29 -1.37 14.55 15.11
CA TYR A 29 -1.54 15.97 14.76
C TYR A 29 -2.99 16.43 14.91
N ILE A 30 -3.93 15.72 14.28
CA ILE A 30 -5.36 16.07 14.33
C ILE A 30 -6.00 15.56 15.64
N GLN A 31 -5.45 14.50 16.24
CA GLN A 31 -5.99 13.84 17.43
C GLN A 31 -7.45 13.42 17.26
N THR A 32 -7.81 12.99 16.05
CA THR A 32 -9.17 12.54 15.79
C THR A 32 -9.36 11.12 16.29
N ASP A 33 -10.42 10.88 17.05
CA ASP A 33 -10.84 9.56 17.48
C ASP A 33 -11.90 8.94 16.54
N ASN A 34 -12.13 9.56 15.39
CA ASN A 34 -13.07 9.06 14.39
C ASN A 34 -12.54 7.79 13.73
N TYR A 35 -13.27 6.70 13.92
CA TYR A 35 -12.94 5.40 13.34
C TYR A 35 -12.91 5.40 11.80
N SER A 36 -13.64 6.32 11.17
CA SER A 36 -13.69 6.45 9.70
C SER A 36 -12.32 6.70 9.07
N VAL A 37 -11.38 7.29 9.81
CA VAL A 37 -10.02 7.55 9.31
C VAL A 37 -9.24 6.27 9.04
N TYR A 38 -9.45 5.24 9.85
CA TYR A 38 -8.76 3.95 9.68
C TYR A 38 -9.17 3.25 8.39
N ILE A 39 -10.38 3.52 7.86
CA ILE A 39 -10.85 2.94 6.60
C ILE A 39 -9.88 3.28 5.47
N LEU A 40 -9.47 4.56 5.38
CA LEU A 40 -8.56 5.02 4.33
C LEU A 40 -7.15 4.45 4.53
N ILE A 41 -6.67 4.38 5.77
CA ILE A 41 -5.36 3.81 6.10
C ILE A 41 -5.31 2.32 5.75
N ILE A 42 -6.34 1.56 6.11
CA ILE A 42 -6.46 0.12 5.82
C ILE A 42 -6.54 -0.11 4.30
N LEU A 43 -7.24 0.74 3.56
CA LEU A 43 -7.31 0.66 2.09
C LEU A 43 -5.93 0.81 1.45
N VAL A 44 -5.17 1.84 1.85
CA VAL A 44 -3.82 2.09 1.32
C VAL A 44 -2.87 0.96 1.73
N PHE A 45 -2.98 0.48 2.96
CA PHE A 45 -2.19 -0.66 3.43
C PHE A 45 -2.51 -1.95 2.65
N GLY A 46 -3.80 -2.20 2.39
CA GLY A 46 -4.28 -3.31 1.58
C GLY A 46 -3.78 -3.26 0.13
N LEU A 47 -3.72 -2.06 -0.47
CA LEU A 47 -3.09 -1.86 -1.78
C LEU A 47 -1.60 -2.21 -1.77
N GLY A 48 -0.88 -1.86 -0.71
CA GLY A 48 0.52 -2.28 -0.51
C GLY A 48 0.68 -3.79 -0.50
N ILE A 49 -0.15 -4.50 0.29
CA ILE A 49 -0.16 -5.96 0.35
C ILE A 49 -0.52 -6.58 -1.01
N ALA A 50 -1.57 -6.09 -1.66
CA ALA A 50 -1.97 -6.58 -2.98
C ALA A 50 -0.85 -6.41 -4.01
N SER A 51 -0.15 -5.27 -3.97
CA SER A 51 0.99 -5.00 -4.86
C SER A 51 2.17 -5.95 -4.59
N CYS A 52 2.43 -6.30 -3.33
CA CYS A 52 3.39 -7.35 -2.97
C CYS A 52 2.98 -8.71 -3.53
N ILE A 53 1.74 -9.14 -3.32
CA ILE A 53 1.24 -10.45 -3.80
C ILE A 53 1.32 -10.53 -5.32
N TYR A 54 0.90 -9.47 -6.02
CA TYR A 54 0.96 -9.39 -7.47
C TYR A 54 2.39 -9.52 -7.99
N ASN A 55 3.33 -8.77 -7.42
CA ASN A 55 4.73 -8.81 -7.84
C ASN A 55 5.41 -10.14 -7.50
N PHE A 56 5.09 -10.73 -6.34
CA PHE A 56 5.57 -12.05 -5.97
C PHE A 56 5.08 -13.12 -6.97
N LYS A 57 3.80 -13.11 -7.32
CA LYS A 57 3.24 -14.02 -8.33
C LYS A 57 3.85 -13.77 -9.71
N LYS A 58 4.08 -12.51 -10.09
CA LYS A 58 4.73 -12.16 -11.36
C LYS A 58 6.15 -12.73 -11.45
N ASP A 59 6.96 -12.57 -10.41
CA ASP A 59 8.33 -13.10 -10.37
C ASP A 59 8.37 -14.63 -10.49
N ASN A 60 7.49 -15.33 -9.78
CA ASN A 60 7.41 -16.80 -9.85
C ASN A 60 7.03 -17.30 -11.26
N ASN A 61 6.11 -16.60 -11.95
CA ASN A 61 5.74 -16.96 -13.32
C ASN A 61 6.85 -16.64 -14.34
N GLN A 62 7.75 -15.70 -14.05
CA GLN A 62 8.91 -15.42 -14.92
C GLN A 62 10.05 -16.41 -14.71
N HIS A 63 10.18 -17.01 -13.53
CA HIS A 63 11.21 -18.01 -13.24
C HIS A 63 10.83 -19.43 -13.71
N SER A 64 9.56 -19.66 -14.05
CA SER A 64 9.03 -20.95 -14.50
C SER A 64 8.98 -21.11 -16.03
N ASN A 65 9.40 -20.10 -16.80
CA ASN A 65 9.51 -20.12 -18.27
C ASN A 65 10.97 -19.95 -18.69
#